data_AF-A0A6J7QBT0-F1
#
_entry.id   AF-A0A6J7QBT0-F1
#
_cell.length_a   1.000
_cell.length_b   1.000
_cell.length_c   1.000
_cell.angle_alpha   90.00
_cell.angle_beta   90.00
_cell.angle_gamma   90.00
#
_symmetry.space_group_name_H-M   'P 1'
#
loop_
_entity.id
_entity.type
_entity.pdbx_description
1 polymer ?
#
loop_
_entity_poly.entity_id
_entity_poly.type
_entity_poly.pdbx_seq_one_letter_code
_entity_poly.pdbx_strand_id
1 'polypeptide(L)'
;MTSAGATSVEIPVERLLIDLLDLQEPIDWSSVRYQDTEGWDSLVHMALVTELESIFGVTLSDDDIMTMDDLAGVVAVLTAHGVTGSQA
;
A
#
# COMPACT_ATOMS: atom_id res chain seq x y z
N MET A 1 34.65 -16.07 -1.96
CA MET A 1 34.62 -14.79 -1.22
C MET A 1 33.26 -14.16 -1.52
N THR A 2 32.39 -14.12 -0.49
CA THR A 2 31.22 -13.23 -0.21
C THR A 2 30.64 -12.45 -1.40
N SER A 3 29.51 -12.90 -1.96
CA SER A 3 28.11 -12.55 -1.63
C SER A 3 27.54 -11.42 -2.50
N ALA A 4 26.47 -11.71 -3.22
CA ALA A 4 25.43 -10.76 -3.54
C ALA A 4 24.12 -11.54 -3.48
N GLY A 5 23.60 -11.69 -2.25
CA GLY A 5 22.24 -12.18 -2.07
C GLY A 5 21.30 -11.22 -2.79
N ALA A 6 20.38 -11.76 -3.57
CA ALA A 6 19.29 -10.99 -4.15
C ALA A 6 18.63 -10.20 -3.02
N THR A 7 18.70 -8.87 -3.08
CA THR A 7 17.98 -7.99 -2.17
C THR A 7 16.50 -8.28 -2.38
N SER A 8 15.87 -9.05 -1.49
CA SER A 8 14.41 -9.07 -1.40
C SER A 8 14.00 -7.66 -1.00
N VAL A 9 13.61 -6.86 -1.99
CA VAL A 9 13.11 -5.51 -1.74
C VAL A 9 11.73 -5.70 -1.11
N GLU A 10 11.65 -5.58 0.20
CA GLU A 10 10.36 -5.36 0.87
C GLU A 10 9.93 -3.94 0.47
N ILE A 11 8.97 -3.82 -0.45
CA ILE A 11 8.47 -2.51 -0.88
C ILE A 11 7.59 -1.97 0.25
N PRO A 12 7.96 -0.83 0.89
CA PRO A 12 7.10 -0.22 1.91
C PRO A 12 5.81 0.28 1.25
N VAL A 13 4.67 0.03 1.91
CA VAL A 13 3.33 0.38 1.43
C VAL A 13 3.23 1.88 1.16
N GLU A 14 3.88 2.69 1.97
CA GLU A 14 4.02 4.14 1.81
C GLU A 14 4.57 4.51 0.44
N ARG A 15 5.57 3.76 -0.06
CA ARG A 15 6.18 4.05 -1.37
C ARG A 15 5.22 3.75 -2.51
N LEU A 16 4.42 2.70 -2.39
CA LEU A 16 3.36 2.38 -3.34
C LEU A 16 2.32 3.50 -3.39
N LEU A 17 1.85 3.98 -2.24
CA LEU A 17 0.90 5.09 -2.21
C LEU A 17 1.49 6.38 -2.80
N ILE A 18 2.76 6.69 -2.51
CA ILE A 18 3.42 7.88 -3.05
C ILE A 18 3.45 7.85 -4.59
N ASP A 19 3.85 6.72 -5.16
CA ASP A 19 3.99 6.56 -6.61
C ASP A 19 2.62 6.56 -7.30
N LEU A 20 1.66 5.84 -6.72
CA LEU A 20 0.35 5.61 -7.32
C LEU A 20 -0.60 6.82 -7.19
N LEU A 21 -0.44 7.61 -6.12
CA LEU A 21 -1.20 8.84 -5.89
C LEU A 21 -0.44 10.12 -6.27
N ASP A 22 0.78 10.00 -6.83
CA ASP A 22 1.67 11.12 -7.19
C ASP A 22 1.87 12.13 -6.04
N LEU A 23 2.00 11.64 -4.80
CA LEU A 23 2.10 12.50 -3.61
C LEU A 23 3.46 13.20 -3.55
N GLN A 24 3.45 14.49 -3.21
CA GLN A 24 4.68 15.25 -3.01
C GLN A 24 5.10 15.30 -1.54
N GLU A 25 6.38 15.03 -1.29
CA GLU A 25 6.98 15.14 0.05
C GLU A 25 7.19 16.62 0.45
N PRO A 26 6.99 16.97 1.74
CA PRO A 26 6.63 16.11 2.87
C PRO A 26 5.13 15.76 2.93
N ILE A 27 4.82 14.51 3.28
CA ILE A 27 3.45 13.97 3.29
C ILE A 27 2.91 13.92 4.72
N ASP A 28 1.73 14.48 4.93
CA ASP A 28 0.95 14.28 6.15
C ASP A 28 -0.01 13.11 5.98
N TRP A 29 0.44 11.91 6.36
CA TRP A 29 -0.34 10.67 6.26
C TRP A 29 -1.67 10.71 7.02
N SER A 30 -1.83 11.61 8.01
CA SER A 30 -3.11 11.77 8.70
C SER A 30 -4.19 12.46 7.85
N SER A 31 -3.77 13.13 6.78
CA SER A 31 -4.64 13.80 5.81
C SER A 31 -4.88 12.98 4.53
N VAL A 32 -4.10 11.93 4.31
CA VAL A 32 -4.19 11.07 3.11
C VAL A 32 -5.31 10.06 3.31
N ARG A 33 -6.45 10.33 2.68
CA ARG A 33 -7.65 9.49 2.71
C ARG A 33 -8.30 9.30 1.34
N TYR A 34 -8.95 8.16 1.16
CA TYR A 34 -9.75 7.86 -0.02
C TYR A 34 -10.85 8.92 -0.21
N GLN A 35 -11.03 9.40 -1.44
CA GLN A 35 -11.96 10.48 -1.84
C GLN A 35 -11.68 11.88 -1.28
N ASP A 36 -10.87 12.03 -0.23
CA ASP A 36 -10.44 13.33 0.29
C ASP A 36 -9.08 13.77 -0.30
N THR A 37 -8.23 12.82 -0.70
CA THR A 37 -6.93 13.09 -1.31
C THR A 37 -7.09 13.34 -2.81
N GLU A 38 -6.52 14.44 -3.30
CA GLU A 38 -6.45 14.71 -4.73
C GLU A 38 -5.67 13.57 -5.43
N GLY A 39 -6.30 12.95 -6.43
CA GLY A 39 -5.74 11.79 -7.12
C GLY A 39 -6.16 10.42 -6.56
N TRP A 40 -6.74 10.35 -5.35
CA TRP A 40 -7.25 9.09 -4.80
C TRP A 40 -8.76 8.93 -5.01
N ASP A 41 -9.13 8.41 -6.18
CA ASP A 41 -10.51 8.09 -6.56
C ASP A 41 -10.78 6.57 -6.63
N SER A 42 -11.97 6.18 -7.09
CA SER A 42 -12.37 4.77 -7.19
C SER A 42 -11.53 3.97 -8.20
N LEU A 43 -11.02 4.60 -9.26
CA LEU A 43 -10.18 3.92 -10.25
C LEU A 43 -8.79 3.66 -9.69
N VAL A 44 -8.22 4.68 -9.05
CA VAL A 44 -6.89 4.60 -8.45
C VAL A 44 -6.90 3.66 -7.23
N HIS A 45 -7.99 3.66 -6.46
CA HIS A 45 -8.18 2.71 -5.37
C HIS A 45 -8.21 1.24 -5.88
N MET A 46 -8.89 0.96 -7.00
CA MET A 46 -8.85 -0.38 -7.61
C MET A 46 -7.49 -0.75 -8.20
N ALA A 47 -6.74 0.23 -8.71
CA ALA A 47 -5.36 0.02 -9.15
C ALA A 47 -4.45 -0.35 -7.95
N LEU A 48 -4.62 0.34 -6.81
CA LEU A 48 -3.92 0.02 -5.57
C LEU A 48 -4.18 -1.43 -5.13
N VAL A 49 -5.45 -1.86 -5.11
CA VAL A 49 -5.86 -3.24 -4.79
C VAL A 49 -5.09 -4.23 -5.67
N THR A 50 -5.10 -4.00 -6.98
CA THR A 50 -4.46 -4.90 -7.96
C THR A 50 -2.94 -4.97 -7.76
N GLU A 51 -2.28 -3.84 -7.49
CA GLU A 51 -0.85 -3.80 -7.21
C GLU A 51 -0.51 -4.51 -5.90
N LEU A 52 -1.28 -4.30 -4.84
CA LEU A 52 -1.10 -4.99 -3.56
C LEU A 52 -1.24 -6.51 -3.70
N GLU A 53 -2.29 -6.97 -4.39
CA GLU A 53 -2.48 -8.39 -4.70
C GLU A 53 -1.30 -8.96 -5.51
N SER A 54 -0.82 -8.23 -6.52
CA SER A 54 0.29 -8.68 -7.37
C SER A 54 1.64 -8.70 -6.65
N ILE A 55 1.92 -7.71 -5.81
CA ILE A 55 3.21 -7.57 -5.11
C ILE A 55 3.30 -8.54 -3.94
N PHE A 56 2.24 -8.62 -3.14
CA PHE A 56 2.23 -9.43 -1.92
C PHE A 56 1.67 -10.83 -2.12
N GLY A 57 1.11 -11.12 -3.30
CA GLY A 57 0.51 -12.43 -3.62
C GLY A 57 -0.72 -12.74 -2.77
N VAL A 58 -1.45 -11.71 -2.35
CA VAL A 58 -2.69 -11.82 -1.56
C VAL A 58 -3.92 -11.71 -2.45
N THR A 59 -5.09 -12.02 -1.89
CA THR A 59 -6.39 -11.77 -2.55
C THR A 59 -7.27 -11.00 -1.60
N LEU A 60 -7.67 -9.80 -1.99
CA LEU A 60 -8.40 -8.86 -1.15
C LEU A 60 -9.89 -8.97 -1.42
N SER A 61 -10.68 -9.11 -0.37
CA SER A 61 -12.14 -9.19 -0.46
C SER A 61 -12.77 -7.80 -0.55
N ASP A 62 -14.04 -7.69 -0.96
CA ASP A 62 -14.74 -6.40 -0.99
C ASP A 62 -14.70 -5.65 0.36
N ASP A 63 -14.74 -6.38 1.48
CA ASP A 63 -14.61 -5.81 2.85
C ASP A 63 -13.21 -5.25 3.12
N ASP A 64 -12.17 -5.93 2.63
CA ASP A 64 -10.78 -5.45 2.69
C ASP A 64 -10.64 -4.16 1.88
N ILE A 65 -11.20 -4.14 0.67
CA ILE A 65 -11.21 -2.96 -0.20
C ILE A 65 -11.90 -1.78 0.51
N MET A 66 -13.05 -2.02 1.14
CA MET A 66 -13.72 -0.97 1.92
C MET A 66 -12.93 -0.47 3.14
N THR A 67 -12.04 -1.30 3.69
CA THR A 67 -11.18 -0.96 4.85
C THR A 67 -9.93 -0.17 4.43
N MET A 68 -9.59 -0.12 3.14
CA MET A 68 -8.40 0.57 2.63
C MET A 68 -8.63 2.07 2.40
N ASP A 69 -9.27 2.75 3.36
CA ASP A 69 -9.57 4.18 3.27
C ASP A 69 -8.41 5.11 3.62
N ASP A 70 -7.38 4.60 4.32
CA ASP A 70 -6.14 5.32 4.62
C ASP A 70 -4.94 4.35 4.73
N LEU A 71 -3.75 4.89 4.96
CA LEU A 71 -2.52 4.07 5.10
C LEU A 71 -2.66 3.01 6.21
N ALA A 72 -3.30 3.36 7.33
CA ALA A 72 -3.46 2.43 8.45
C ALA A 72 -4.41 1.28 8.08
N GLY A 73 -5.48 1.58 7.35
CA GLY A 73 -6.39 0.59 6.78
C GLY A 73 -5.67 -0.39 5.85
N VAL A 74 -4.86 0.11 4.91
CA VAL A 74 -4.04 -0.72 4.01
C VAL A 74 -3.10 -1.64 4.78
N VAL A 75 -2.37 -1.11 5.76
CA VAL A 75 -1.44 -1.90 6.57
C VAL A 75 -2.19 -2.96 7.41
N ALA A 76 -3.36 -2.61 7.96
CA ALA A 76 -4.18 -3.52 8.74
C ALA A 76 -4.67 -4.70 7.90
N VAL A 77 -5.18 -4.44 6.70
CA VAL A 77 -5.60 -5.46 5.72
C VAL A 77 -4.44 -6.39 5.39
N LEU A 78 -3.30 -5.84 4.96
CA LEU A 78 -2.12 -6.64 4.60
C LEU A 78 -1.65 -7.51 5.78
N THR A 79 -1.64 -6.96 7.00
CA THR A 79 -1.30 -7.69 8.21
C THR A 79 -2.27 -8.85 8.48
N ALA A 80 -3.57 -8.63 8.28
CA ALA A 80 -4.60 -9.67 8.43
C ALA A 80 -4.40 -10.83 7.43
N HIS A 81 -3.87 -10.52 6.25
CA HIS A 81 -3.48 -11.50 5.22
C HIS A 81 -2.10 -12.14 5.45
N GLY A 82 -1.43 -11.85 6.58
CA GLY A 82 -0.14 -12.43 6.92
C GLY A 82 1.06 -11.75 6.27
N VAL A 83 0.86 -10.61 5.63
CA VAL A 83 1.94 -9.75 5.13
C VAL A 83 2.45 -8.91 6.29
N THR A 84 3.54 -9.36 6.92
CA THR A 84 4.25 -8.55 7.92
C THR A 84 5.13 -7.54 7.21
N GLY A 85 4.58 -6.34 6.96
CA GLY A 85 5.42 -5.19 6.63
C GLY A 85 6.34 -4.89 7.81
N SER A 86 7.65 -4.97 7.60
CA SER A 86 8.61 -4.52 8.60
C SER A 86 8.45 -3.00 8.78
N GLN A 87 7.76 -2.59 9.85
CA GLN A 87 7.77 -1.21 10.33
C GLN A 87 9.20 -0.93 10.80
N ALA A 88 10.00 -0.28 9.95
CA ALA A 88 11.34 0.18 10.29
C ALA A 88 11.29 1.63 10.79
#